data_AF-X1E312-F1
#
_entry.id   AF-X1E312-F1
#
_cell.length_a   1.000
_cell.length_b   1.000
_cell.length_c   1.000
_cell.angle_alpha   90.00
_cell.angle_beta   90.00
_cell.angle_gamma   90.00
#
_symmetry.space_group_name_H-M   'P 1'
#
loop_
_entity.id
_entity.type
_entity.pdbx_description
1 polymer ?
#
loop_
_entity_poly.entity_id
_entity_poly.type
_entity_poly.pdbx_seq_one_letter_code
_entity_poly.pdbx_strand_id
1 'polypeptide(L)' 'DIKDKYPQIPWKDIAGMRDKLIHAYSEVDLNLVWKAIHKRLPELKSVTDDFIK' A
#
# COMPACT_ATOMS: atom_id res chain seq x y z
N ASP A 1 9.49 13.32 8.15
CA ASP A 1 9.61 13.95 6.82
C ASP A 1 8.47 13.74 5.83
N ILE A 2 8.01 12.54 5.48
CA ILE A 2 6.74 12.39 4.71
C ILE A 2 5.73 11.57 5.50
N LYS A 3 6.19 10.49 6.13
CA LYS A 3 5.32 9.62 6.93
C LYS A 3 4.64 10.36 8.08
N ASP A 4 5.35 11.31 8.69
CA ASP A 4 4.82 12.13 9.80
C ASP A 4 3.80 13.17 9.33
N LYS A 5 3.91 13.64 8.08
CA LYS A 5 2.94 14.58 7.48
C LYS A 5 1.64 13.88 7.09
N TYR A 6 1.70 12.56 6.87
CA TYR A 6 0.57 11.78 6.40
C TYR A 6 0.42 10.48 7.21
N PRO A 7 0.09 10.61 8.52
CA PRO A 7 -0.04 9.48 9.41
C PRO A 7 -1.26 8.60 9.10
N GLN A 8 -2.23 9.10 8.32
CA GLN A 8 -3.38 8.34 7.84
C GLN A 8 -3.01 7.26 6.82
N ILE A 9 -1.85 7.39 6.16
CA ILE A 9 -1.38 6.37 5.24
C ILE A 9 -0.78 5.22 6.07
N PRO A 10 -1.22 3.96 5.87
CA PRO A 10 -0.72 2.81 6.62
C PRO A 10 0.65 2.35 6.06
N TRP A 11 1.69 3.17 6.24
CA TRP A 11 3.03 2.97 5.66
C TRP A 11 3.64 1.60 5.97
N LYS A 12 3.44 1.11 7.20
CA LYS A 12 3.96 -0.17 7.65
C LYS A 12 3.30 -1.33 6.90
N ASP A 13 1.99 -1.25 6.67
CA ASP A 13 1.24 -2.29 5.96
C ASP A 13 1.64 -2.33 4.48
N ILE A 14 1.83 -1.17 3.85
CA ILE A 14 2.28 -1.07 2.45
C ILE A 14 3.68 -1.69 2.31
N ALA A 15 4.61 -1.33 3.21
CA ALA A 15 5.96 -1.89 3.20
C ALA A 15 5.96 -3.40 3.44
N GLY A 16 5.16 -3.88 4.40
CA GLY A 16 5.03 -5.31 4.69
C GLY A 16 4.38 -6.11 3.56
N MET A 17 3.39 -5.53 2.87
CA MET A 17 2.79 -6.17 1.70
C MET A 17 3.79 -6.30 0.56
N ARG A 18 4.58 -5.25 0.27
CA ARG A 18 5.68 -5.31 -0.72
C ARG A 18 6.68 -6.41 -0.35
N ASP A 19 7.10 -6.47 0.91
CA ASP A 19 8.08 -7.44 1.39
C ASP A 19 7.61 -8.88 1.12
N LYS A 20 6.38 -9.21 1.50
CA LYS A 20 5.77 -10.52 1.22
C LYS A 20 5.63 -10.82 -0.27
N LEU A 21 5.21 -9.84 -1.08
CA LEU A 21 5.07 -10.02 -2.52
C LEU A 21 6.39 -10.37 -3.21
N ILE A 22 7.53 -9.87 -2.70
CA ILE A 22 8.85 -10.09 -3.30
C ILE A 22 9.52 -11.33 -2.71
N HIS A 23 9.45 -11.53 -1.39
CA HIS A 23 10.24 -12.54 -0.68
C HIS A 23 9.47 -13.82 -0.34
N ALA A 24 8.14 -13.75 -0.26
CA ALA A 24 7.27 -14.87 0.10
C ALA A 24 6.14 -15.06 -0.92
N TYR A 25 6.44 -14.88 -2.21
CA TYR A 25 5.45 -14.86 -3.29
C TYR A 25 4.61 -16.16 -3.38
N SER A 26 5.16 -17.30 -2.95
CA SER A 26 4.45 -18.59 -2.90
C SER A 26 3.34 -18.64 -1.85
N GLU A 27 3.37 -17.75 -0.86
CA GLU A 27 2.42 -17.67 0.25
C GLU A 27 1.45 -16.50 0.09
N VAL A 28 1.48 -15.81 -1.05
CA VAL A 28 0.66 -14.63 -1.29
C VAL A 28 -0.80 -15.04 -1.47
N ASP A 29 -1.67 -14.45 -0.66
CA ASP A 29 -3.11 -14.51 -0.85
C ASP A 29 -3.54 -13.57 -1.99
N LEU A 30 -3.85 -14.15 -3.15
CA LEU A 30 -4.30 -13.40 -4.33
C LEU A 30 -5.63 -12.66 -4.12
N ASN A 31 -6.53 -13.15 -3.26
CA ASN A 31 -7.75 -12.43 -2.94
C ASN A 31 -7.47 -11.16 -2.13
N LEU A 32 -6.48 -11.22 -1.24
CA LEU A 32 -6.02 -10.05 -0.50
C LEU A 32 -5.36 -9.03 -1.44
N VAL A 33 -4.52 -9.49 -2.37
CA VAL A 33 -3.90 -8.62 -3.40
C VAL A 33 -4.96 -7.96 -4.27
N TRP A 34 -5.93 -8.74 -4.76
CA TRP A 34 -7.04 -8.22 -5.55
C TRP A 34 -7.82 -7.13 -4.81
N LYS A 35 -8.17 -7.37 -3.55
CA LYS A 35 -8.84 -6.37 -2.69
C LYS A 35 -7.97 -5.14 -2.48
N ALA A 36 -6.67 -5.29 -2.24
CA ALA A 36 -5.76 -4.17 -2.07
C ALA A 36 -5.75 -3.28 -3.32
N ILE A 37 -5.65 -3.87 -4.51
CA ILE A 37 -5.66 -3.15 -5.79
C ILE A 37 -7.00 -2.43 -6.02
N HIS A 38 -8.13 -3.08 -5.74
CA HIS A 38 -9.44 -2.53 -6.12
C HIS A 38 -10.09 -1.65 -5.06
N LYS A 39 -9.70 -1.79 -3.79
CA LYS A 39 -10.32 -1.08 -2.67
C LYS A 39 -9.38 -0.07 -2.03
N ARG A 40 -8.12 -0.43 -1.81
CA ARG A 40 -7.17 0.41 -1.05
C ARG A 40 -6.27 1.28 -1.94
N LEU A 41 -5.86 0.77 -3.10
CA LEU A 41 -4.99 1.52 -4.01
C LEU A 41 -5.63 2.81 -4.54
N PRO A 42 -6.94 2.86 -4.89
CA PRO A 42 -7.58 4.10 -5.31
C PRO A 42 -7.60 5.17 -4.20
N GLU A 43 -7.86 4.76 -2.96
CA GLU A 43 -7.82 5.64 -1.78
C GLU A 43 -6.41 6.21 -1.57
N LEU A 44 -5.39 5.34 -1.67
CA LEU A 44 -3.99 5.76 -1.55
C LEU A 44 -3.60 6.74 -2.66
N LYS A 45 -4.00 6.47 -3.91
CA LYS A 45 -3.71 7.34 -5.06
C LYS A 45 -4.26 8.75 -4.83
N SER A 46 -5.52 8.84 -4.40
CA SER A 46 -6.17 10.13 -4.12
C SER A 46 -5.41 10.98 -3.12
N VAL A 47 -4.82 10.35 -2.10
CA VAL A 47 -4.00 11.06 -1.12
C VAL A 47 -2.67 11.45 -1.76
N THR A 48 -1.98 10.53 -2.44
CA THR A 48 -0.64 10.78 -2.98
C THR A 48 -0.58 11.79 -4.14
N ASP A 49 -1.68 12.00 -4.86
CA ASP A 49 -1.75 13.01 -5.93
C ASP A 49 -1.46 14.44 -5.41
N ASP A 50 -1.68 14.71 -4.12
CA ASP A 50 -1.35 15.99 -3.47
C ASP A 50 0.16 16.23 -3.29
N PHE A 51 0.98 15.17 -3.40
CA PHE A 51 2.40 15.18 -3.07
C PHE A 51 3.30 15.18 -4.30
N ILE A 52 2.78 14.71 -5.43
CA ILE A 52 3.53 14.52 -6.69
C ILE A 52 3.42 15.76 -7.60
N LYS A 53 2.64 16.77 -7.19
CA LYS A 53 2.69 18.13 -7.76
C LYS A 53 3.91 18.89 -7.27
#